data_AF-A0A6A6NUX4-F1
#
_entry.id   AF-A0A6A6NUX4-F1
#
_cell.length_a   1.000
_cell.length_b   1.000
_cell.length_c   1.000
_cell.angle_alpha   90.00
_cell.angle_beta   90.00
_cell.angle_gamma   90.00
#
_symmetry.space_group_name_H-M   'P 1'
#
loop_
_entity.id
_entity.type
_entity.pdbx_description
1 polymer ?
#
loop_
_entity_poly.entity_id
_entity_poly.type
_entity_poly.pdbx_seq_one_letter_code
_entity_poly.pdbx_strand_id
1 'polypeptide(L)'
;MNDDERLEDDEETGLTGKDRGRRRRRKRRHTRMDDRVVDAKYTKEEEAIAKQSFVRASLINVLLIGLWYLFSISISVYNKWMFGHDEGEGSEGKALNFPFPLFTTCMHMIVQFCLASAVLFFLPSFRPRHDSLNLHAMGNSQQRLEPIDPEKPLMTRWFYLTRIGPCGIATGMDIGLGNTSLKFISLTFFTMCKSSVLGFVLLFAFLFRLEKPSWKLGAIILTMTVGVVMMVAGETAFNALGFILIMMSSLSSGFRWSLTQILLLRHPATSNPFSSIFLLAPVMFVSLLVIALPVEGVSNVIQGFADLTANKGLLLGVLILLFPGCLAFLMTTSEFALLKRTSVVTLSICGIFKEVVTISAASIVFDDQLTPVNLSGLVVTIGSIAAYNYIKIKKMRDEARMEAHFANDDYQPVLSAEPEGEAPPAEDGGPRGAIAGASTGQMLRSALSVLPPDRVTITDSPVRQSPVKRPGDME
;
A
#
# COMPACT_ATOMS: atom_id res chain seq x y z
N MET A 1 8.75 -63.59 -2.80
CA MET A 1 7.72 -63.18 -3.77
C MET A 1 8.14 -61.80 -4.25
N ASN A 2 8.72 -61.83 -5.45
CA ASN A 2 9.26 -60.81 -6.35
C ASN A 2 9.54 -59.38 -5.87
N ASP A 3 10.81 -59.03 -6.04
CA ASP A 3 11.46 -57.73 -5.91
C ASP A 3 11.23 -56.78 -7.12
N ASP A 4 10.14 -56.93 -7.89
CA ASP A 4 10.00 -56.27 -9.20
C ASP A 4 8.97 -55.12 -9.30
N GLU A 5 8.34 -54.67 -8.21
CA GLU A 5 7.25 -53.67 -8.30
C GLU A 5 7.46 -52.40 -7.46
N ARG A 6 8.64 -51.76 -7.54
CA ARG A 6 8.78 -50.41 -6.92
C ARG A 6 9.76 -49.44 -7.56
N LEU A 7 9.97 -49.58 -8.88
CA LEU A 7 10.69 -48.60 -9.69
C LEU A 7 9.69 -47.90 -10.62
N GLU A 8 8.92 -46.96 -10.08
CA GLU A 8 8.40 -45.85 -10.88
C GLU A 8 9.42 -44.71 -10.79
N ASP A 9 10.22 -44.60 -11.85
CA ASP A 9 11.16 -43.53 -12.10
C ASP A 9 10.39 -42.25 -12.46
N ASP A 10 10.36 -41.27 -11.56
CA ASP A 10 10.14 -39.87 -11.93
C ASP A 10 11.47 -39.35 -12.54
N GLU A 11 11.58 -39.40 -13.86
CA GLU A 11 12.75 -39.03 -14.66
C GLU A 11 13.23 -37.57 -14.49
N GLU A 12 12.51 -36.70 -13.78
CA GLU A 12 12.86 -35.28 -13.76
C GLU A 12 13.94 -34.89 -12.73
N THR A 13 14.38 -35.79 -11.84
CA THR A 13 15.42 -35.43 -10.84
C THR A 13 16.55 -36.43 -10.60
N GLY A 14 16.55 -37.61 -11.25
CA GLY A 14 17.69 -38.54 -11.28
C GLY A 14 18.30 -38.93 -9.92
N LEU A 15 17.55 -38.84 -8.82
CA LEU A 15 18.08 -39.01 -7.46
C LEU A 15 17.52 -40.28 -6.83
N THR A 16 18.40 -41.23 -6.53
CA THR A 16 18.05 -42.48 -5.84
C THR A 16 17.44 -42.20 -4.44
N GLY A 17 16.65 -43.15 -3.89
CA GLY A 17 16.02 -43.00 -2.57
C GLY A 17 17.01 -42.71 -1.42
N LYS A 18 18.25 -43.21 -1.52
CA LYS A 18 19.35 -42.89 -0.58
C LYS A 18 19.81 -41.44 -0.71
N ASP A 19 19.82 -40.87 -1.91
CA ASP A 19 20.21 -39.47 -2.15
C ASP A 19 19.14 -38.47 -1.74
N ARG A 20 17.84 -38.82 -1.85
CA ARG A 20 16.74 -38.04 -1.24
C ARG A 20 16.91 -37.95 0.28
N GLY A 21 17.29 -39.06 0.93
CA GLY A 21 17.57 -39.11 2.37
C GLY A 21 18.77 -38.25 2.77
N ARG A 22 19.86 -38.31 2.00
CA ARG A 22 21.05 -37.46 2.19
C ARG A 22 20.74 -35.99 1.96
N ARG A 23 19.98 -35.63 0.93
CA ARG A 23 19.58 -34.24 0.64
C ARG A 23 18.66 -33.67 1.70
N ARG A 24 17.70 -34.45 2.22
CA ARG A 24 16.86 -34.05 3.37
C ARG A 24 17.68 -33.90 4.66
N ARG A 25 18.63 -34.79 4.92
CA ARG A 25 19.56 -34.66 6.06
C ARG A 25 20.50 -33.46 5.90
N ARG A 26 20.95 -33.14 4.68
CA ARG A 26 21.79 -31.98 4.37
C ARG A 26 21.01 -30.67 4.50
N LYS A 27 19.75 -30.63 4.05
CA LYS A 27 18.83 -29.50 4.31
C LYS A 27 18.55 -29.33 5.80
N ARG A 28 18.24 -30.41 6.53
CA ARG A 28 18.04 -30.37 8.00
C ARG A 28 19.30 -30.00 8.77
N ARG A 29 20.49 -30.35 8.26
CA ARG A 29 21.76 -29.91 8.83
C ARG A 29 22.02 -28.44 8.54
N HIS A 30 21.76 -27.94 7.32
CA HIS A 30 21.87 -26.51 7.00
C HIS A 30 20.95 -25.67 7.90
N THR A 31 19.67 -26.02 7.97
CA THR A 31 18.70 -25.34 8.84
C THR A 31 18.99 -25.46 10.34
N ARG A 32 19.87 -26.39 10.77
CA ARG A 32 20.30 -26.55 12.18
C ARG A 32 21.68 -25.94 12.44
N MET A 33 22.43 -25.59 11.39
CA MET A 33 23.65 -24.79 11.54
C MET A 33 23.29 -23.31 11.64
N ASP A 34 22.20 -22.90 10.98
CA ASP A 34 21.56 -21.58 11.15
C ASP A 34 21.06 -21.35 12.59
N ASP A 35 20.78 -22.42 13.36
CA ASP A 35 20.38 -22.38 14.77
C ASP A 35 21.57 -22.36 15.76
N ARG A 36 22.83 -22.41 15.28
CA ARG A 36 24.01 -22.35 16.17
C ARG A 36 24.41 -20.89 16.39
N VAL A 37 23.71 -20.28 17.34
CA VAL A 37 23.98 -18.97 17.93
C VAL A 37 25.47 -18.82 18.24
N VAL A 38 26.16 -18.02 17.43
CA VAL A 38 27.39 -17.35 17.83
C VAL A 38 26.94 -16.00 18.39
N ASP A 39 27.18 -15.76 19.67
CA ASP A 39 26.95 -14.46 20.30
C ASP A 39 27.89 -13.41 19.67
N ALA A 40 27.44 -12.80 18.57
CA ALA A 40 28.12 -11.68 17.95
C ALA A 40 27.92 -10.43 18.83
N LYS A 41 29.01 -9.85 19.33
CA LYS A 41 28.98 -8.56 20.02
C LYS A 41 28.86 -7.45 18.98
N TYR A 42 27.67 -6.90 18.83
CA TYR A 42 27.39 -5.73 17.98
C TYR A 42 28.09 -4.47 18.49
N THR A 43 28.49 -3.59 17.57
CA THR A 43 28.84 -2.23 17.94
C THR A 43 27.56 -1.44 18.24
N LYS A 44 27.56 -0.65 19.32
CA LYS A 44 26.39 0.16 19.72
C LYS A 44 25.93 1.15 18.63
N GLU A 45 26.82 1.49 17.70
CA GLU A 45 26.57 2.45 16.63
C GLU A 45 25.69 1.84 15.51
N GLU A 46 25.92 0.59 15.11
CA GLU A 46 25.12 -0.08 14.07
C GLU A 46 23.68 -0.38 14.54
N GLU A 47 23.53 -0.83 15.79
CA GLU A 47 22.22 -1.00 16.43
C GLU A 47 21.46 0.34 16.52
N ALA A 48 22.18 1.43 16.83
CA ALA A 48 21.60 2.76 16.87
C ALA A 48 21.11 3.22 15.49
N ILE A 49 21.87 2.97 14.41
CA ILE A 49 21.50 3.33 13.03
C ILE A 49 20.27 2.52 12.56
N ALA A 50 20.23 1.21 12.81
CA ALA A 50 19.08 0.35 12.47
C ALA A 50 17.81 0.75 13.24
N LYS A 51 17.95 1.04 14.53
CA LYS A 51 16.84 1.54 15.36
C LYS A 51 16.37 2.92 14.89
N GLN A 52 17.29 3.81 14.52
CA GLN A 52 16.97 5.14 14.00
C GLN A 52 16.23 5.07 12.66
N SER A 53 16.66 4.20 11.74
CA SER A 53 16.00 4.03 10.44
C SER A 53 14.60 3.44 10.59
N PHE A 54 14.44 2.43 11.46
CA PHE A 54 13.14 1.86 11.81
C PHE A 54 12.20 2.90 12.43
N VAL A 55 12.66 3.63 13.46
CA VAL A 55 11.87 4.68 14.13
C VAL A 55 11.47 5.77 13.13
N ARG A 56 12.40 6.20 12.27
CA ARG A 56 12.09 7.19 11.23
C ARG A 56 11.03 6.69 10.25
N ALA A 57 11.14 5.44 9.79
CA ALA A 57 10.16 4.84 8.89
C ALA A 57 8.78 4.71 9.55
N SER A 58 8.73 4.27 10.81
CA SER A 58 7.49 4.19 11.59
C SER A 58 6.86 5.57 11.82
N LEU A 59 7.66 6.58 12.18
CA LEU A 59 7.18 7.95 12.37
C LEU A 59 6.58 8.54 11.09
N ILE A 60 7.19 8.30 9.93
CA ILE A 60 6.64 8.74 8.64
C ILE A 60 5.29 8.07 8.38
N ASN A 61 5.17 6.76 8.63
CA ASN A 61 3.90 6.06 8.44
C ASN A 61 2.81 6.58 9.39
N VAL A 62 3.13 6.82 10.67
CA VAL A 62 2.19 7.41 11.64
C VAL A 62 1.76 8.81 11.23
N LEU A 63 2.70 9.64 10.76
CA LEU A 63 2.39 10.98 10.25
C LEU A 63 1.46 10.92 9.03
N LEU A 64 1.72 10.01 8.08
CA LEU A 64 0.88 9.85 6.90
C LEU A 64 -0.53 9.37 7.26
N ILE A 65 -0.67 8.45 8.23
CA ILE A 65 -1.98 8.05 8.77
C ILE A 65 -2.69 9.24 9.41
N GLY A 66 -1.97 10.03 10.22
CA GLY A 66 -2.50 11.24 10.85
C GLY A 66 -3.00 12.27 9.84
N LEU A 67 -2.22 12.54 8.79
CA LEU A 67 -2.62 13.44 7.69
C LEU A 67 -3.84 12.89 6.93
N TRP A 68 -3.86 11.59 6.62
CA TRP A 68 -4.98 10.95 5.95
C TRP A 68 -6.28 11.09 6.75
N TYR A 69 -6.22 10.86 8.07
CA TYR A 69 -7.35 11.07 8.97
C TYR A 69 -7.75 12.54 9.08
N LEU A 70 -6.79 13.44 9.27
CA LEU A 70 -7.02 14.88 9.38
C LEU A 70 -7.83 15.38 8.17
N PHE A 71 -7.33 15.15 6.96
CA PHE A 71 -8.02 15.59 5.75
C PHE A 71 -9.34 14.85 5.54
N SER A 72 -9.40 13.56 5.87
CA SER A 72 -10.66 12.82 5.77
C SER A 72 -11.74 13.37 6.71
N ILE A 73 -11.41 13.71 7.95
CA ILE A 73 -12.35 14.30 8.92
C ILE A 73 -12.72 15.72 8.48
N SER A 74 -11.77 16.52 8.01
CA SER A 74 -12.04 17.85 7.46
C SER A 74 -13.04 17.80 6.31
N ILE A 75 -12.92 16.83 5.40
CA ILE A 75 -13.90 16.62 4.31
C ILE A 75 -15.27 16.23 4.87
N SER A 76 -15.34 15.33 5.87
CA SER A 76 -16.61 14.96 6.49
C SER A 76 -17.31 16.14 7.16
N VAL A 77 -16.57 16.99 7.88
CA VAL A 77 -17.09 18.23 8.50
C VAL A 77 -17.55 19.21 7.41
N TYR A 78 -16.75 19.40 6.36
CA TYR A 78 -17.10 20.27 5.25
C TYR A 78 -18.38 19.80 4.52
N ASN A 79 -18.47 18.49 4.24
CA ASN A 79 -19.64 17.88 3.62
C ASN A 79 -20.89 18.08 4.49
N LYS A 80 -20.78 17.95 5.82
CA LYS A 80 -21.90 18.21 6.73
C LYS A 80 -22.36 19.68 6.65
N TRP A 81 -21.43 20.64 6.60
CA TRP A 81 -21.77 22.05 6.46
C TRP A 81 -22.37 22.38 5.07
N MET A 82 -21.85 21.75 4.02
CA MET A 82 -22.26 22.01 2.64
C MET A 82 -23.61 21.38 2.28
N PHE A 83 -23.86 20.15 2.74
CA PHE A 83 -25.07 19.37 2.45
C PHE A 83 -26.12 19.41 3.57
N GLY A 84 -25.79 20.00 4.72
CA GLY A 84 -26.70 20.08 5.85
C GLY A 84 -27.96 20.87 5.53
N HIS A 85 -29.07 20.44 6.11
CA HIS A 85 -30.31 21.21 6.20
C HIS A 85 -30.37 21.90 7.56
N ASP A 86 -30.77 23.17 7.60
CA ASP A 86 -30.99 23.91 8.84
C ASP A 86 -32.19 23.28 9.58
N GLU A 87 -31.93 22.42 10.56
CA GLU A 87 -32.92 22.03 11.56
C GLU A 87 -32.78 22.93 12.79
N GLY A 88 -33.71 23.88 12.93
CA GLY A 88 -33.97 24.55 14.21
C GLY A 88 -33.23 25.87 14.44
N GLU A 89 -34.04 26.88 14.77
CA GLU A 89 -33.67 28.21 15.25
C GLU A 89 -32.73 28.14 16.46
N GLY A 90 -31.43 28.45 16.28
CA GLY A 90 -30.54 28.75 17.42
C GLY A 90 -29.09 28.24 17.38
N SER A 91 -28.67 27.42 16.40
CA SER A 91 -27.26 26.98 16.33
C SER A 91 -26.46 27.83 15.33
N GLU A 92 -25.40 28.47 15.81
CA GLU A 92 -24.53 29.36 15.03
C GLU A 92 -23.90 28.65 13.82
N GLY A 93 -24.39 28.97 12.63
CA GLY A 93 -23.79 28.64 11.34
C GLY A 93 -24.79 28.06 10.34
N LYS A 94 -25.45 28.93 9.56
CA LYS A 94 -26.33 28.53 8.44
C LYS A 94 -25.61 27.51 7.54
N ALA A 95 -26.19 26.32 7.38
CA ALA A 95 -25.71 25.35 6.42
C ALA A 95 -25.87 25.89 4.98
N LEU A 96 -25.00 25.49 4.05
CA LEU A 96 -25.03 26.02 2.67
C LEU A 96 -26.25 25.52 1.88
N ASN A 97 -26.78 24.33 2.23
CA ASN A 97 -27.89 23.66 1.58
C ASN A 97 -27.69 23.47 0.05
N PHE A 98 -26.56 22.87 -0.34
CA PHE A 98 -26.26 22.55 -1.74
C PHE A 98 -26.37 21.03 -2.00
N PRO A 99 -27.55 20.48 -2.34
CA PRO A 99 -27.85 19.04 -2.27
C PRO A 99 -27.32 18.21 -3.46
N PHE A 100 -26.07 18.44 -3.88
CA PHE A 100 -25.45 17.77 -5.03
C PHE A 100 -24.07 17.16 -4.68
N PRO A 101 -24.03 16.12 -3.82
CA PRO A 101 -22.79 15.50 -3.37
C PRO A 101 -21.97 14.81 -4.48
N LEU A 102 -22.60 14.14 -5.44
CA LEU A 102 -21.91 13.48 -6.54
C LEU A 102 -21.29 14.51 -7.47
N PHE A 103 -22.03 15.54 -7.84
CA PHE A 103 -21.51 16.65 -8.65
C PHE A 103 -20.34 17.35 -7.96
N THR A 104 -20.43 17.63 -6.66
CA THR A 104 -19.32 18.21 -5.89
C THR A 104 -18.09 17.31 -5.96
N THR A 105 -18.29 15.99 -5.83
CA THR A 105 -17.19 15.03 -5.90
C THR A 105 -16.59 14.92 -7.31
N CYS A 106 -17.38 15.14 -8.37
CA CYS A 106 -16.85 15.30 -9.74
C CYS A 106 -15.94 16.53 -9.84
N MET A 107 -16.31 17.66 -9.22
CA MET A 107 -15.44 18.84 -9.17
C MET A 107 -14.14 18.56 -8.40
N HIS A 108 -14.20 17.75 -7.34
CA HIS A 108 -12.99 17.31 -6.64
C HIS A 108 -12.02 16.58 -7.57
N MET A 109 -12.51 15.70 -8.47
CA MET A 109 -11.64 15.01 -9.43
C MET A 109 -10.95 15.98 -10.40
N ILE A 110 -11.63 17.06 -10.82
CA ILE A 110 -11.04 18.11 -11.64
C ILE A 110 -9.92 18.82 -10.86
N VAL A 111 -10.20 19.23 -9.61
CA VAL A 111 -9.20 19.89 -8.75
C VAL A 111 -8.00 18.98 -8.51
N GLN A 112 -8.23 17.69 -8.23
CA GLN A 112 -7.17 16.71 -8.05
C GLN A 112 -6.31 16.56 -9.30
N PHE A 113 -6.93 16.51 -10.49
CA PHE A 113 -6.21 16.47 -11.76
C PHE A 113 -5.36 17.72 -11.96
N CYS A 114 -5.93 18.92 -11.74
CA CYS A 114 -5.23 20.19 -11.89
C CYS A 114 -4.06 20.33 -10.90
N LEU A 115 -4.27 20.01 -9.63
CA LEU A 115 -3.23 20.07 -8.60
C LEU A 115 -2.13 19.02 -8.84
N ALA A 116 -2.49 17.79 -9.22
CA ALA A 116 -1.51 16.77 -9.60
C ALA A 116 -0.68 17.23 -10.81
N SER A 117 -1.34 17.81 -11.83
CA SER A 117 -0.67 18.37 -13.01
C SER A 117 0.29 19.51 -12.63
N ALA A 118 -0.15 20.42 -11.77
CA ALA A 118 0.68 21.53 -11.29
C ALA A 118 1.90 21.03 -10.52
N VAL A 119 1.74 20.06 -9.61
CA VAL A 119 2.85 19.45 -8.89
C VAL A 119 3.85 18.80 -9.85
N LEU A 120 3.38 18.04 -10.83
CA LEU A 120 4.24 17.38 -11.82
C LEU A 120 4.93 18.38 -12.77
N PHE A 121 4.30 19.53 -13.03
CA PHE A 121 4.86 20.59 -13.85
C PHE A 121 5.94 21.38 -13.10
N PHE A 122 5.66 21.83 -11.87
CA PHE A 122 6.58 22.65 -11.08
C PHE A 122 7.68 21.85 -10.38
N LEU A 123 7.48 20.55 -10.13
CA LEU A 123 8.43 19.68 -9.46
C LEU A 123 8.81 18.50 -10.38
N PRO A 124 9.74 18.72 -11.34
CA PRO A 124 10.14 17.70 -12.31
C PRO A 124 10.69 16.42 -11.68
N SER A 125 11.21 16.49 -10.45
CA SER A 125 11.67 15.33 -9.67
C SER A 125 10.56 14.31 -9.41
N PHE A 126 9.30 14.72 -9.44
CA PHE A 126 8.15 13.85 -9.23
C PHE A 126 7.61 13.24 -10.53
N ARG A 127 8.12 13.69 -11.70
CA ARG A 127 7.74 13.13 -13.00
C ARG A 127 8.27 11.70 -13.12
N PRO A 128 7.45 10.72 -13.57
CA PRO A 128 7.96 9.40 -13.85
C PRO A 128 9.05 9.48 -14.93
N ARG A 129 10.29 9.13 -14.57
CA ARG A 129 11.45 9.11 -15.45
C ARG A 129 11.66 7.70 -15.98
N HIS A 130 11.98 7.53 -17.26
CA HIS A 130 12.30 6.23 -17.87
C HIS A 130 13.42 5.48 -17.13
N ASP A 131 14.35 6.20 -16.48
CA ASP A 131 15.45 5.60 -15.71
C ASP A 131 14.99 4.71 -14.54
N SER A 132 13.75 4.87 -14.07
CA SER A 132 13.17 4.05 -12.99
C SER A 132 12.75 2.63 -13.42
N LEU A 133 12.86 2.30 -14.71
CA LEU A 133 12.51 0.98 -15.27
C LEU A 133 13.48 -0.16 -14.83
N ASN A 134 14.68 0.15 -14.33
CA ASN A 134 15.75 -0.85 -14.14
C ASN A 134 16.09 -1.25 -12.70
N LEU A 135 15.36 -0.78 -11.68
CA LEU A 135 15.76 -1.05 -10.28
C LEU A 135 15.64 -2.53 -9.88
N HIS A 136 14.79 -3.32 -10.53
CA HIS A 136 14.63 -4.76 -10.25
C HIS A 136 15.58 -5.68 -11.03
N ALA A 137 16.42 -5.15 -11.93
CA ALA A 137 17.40 -5.94 -12.68
C ALA A 137 18.74 -6.12 -11.95
N MET A 138 18.95 -5.45 -10.79
CA MET A 138 20.22 -5.51 -10.05
C MET A 138 20.37 -6.72 -9.11
N GLY A 139 19.37 -7.60 -9.02
CA GLY A 139 19.42 -8.81 -8.17
C GLY A 139 20.07 -10.03 -8.83
N ASN A 140 20.13 -10.07 -10.16
CA ASN A 140 20.77 -11.15 -10.91
C ASN A 140 21.89 -10.56 -11.76
N SER A 141 23.13 -10.69 -11.29
CA SER A 141 24.32 -10.60 -12.12
C SER A 141 24.12 -11.44 -13.40
N GLN A 142 24.28 -10.81 -14.57
CA GLN A 142 24.29 -11.36 -15.94
C GLN A 142 23.03 -11.26 -16.83
N GLN A 143 22.03 -10.42 -16.54
CA GLN A 143 20.99 -10.14 -17.53
C GLN A 143 21.25 -8.82 -18.28
N ARG A 144 21.84 -8.98 -19.48
CA ARG A 144 21.86 -8.09 -20.66
C ARG A 144 21.25 -6.68 -20.42
N LEU A 145 22.10 -5.65 -20.43
CA LEU A 145 21.67 -4.26 -20.64
C LEU A 145 20.96 -4.20 -22.01
N GLU A 146 19.63 -4.31 -22.04
CA GLU A 146 18.90 -3.91 -23.24
C GLU A 146 19.04 -2.40 -23.42
N PRO A 147 19.30 -1.91 -24.65
CA PRO A 147 19.35 -0.48 -24.92
C PRO A 147 18.00 0.14 -24.55
N ILE A 148 18.03 1.24 -23.79
CA ILE A 148 16.86 2.06 -23.50
C ILE A 148 16.33 2.59 -24.84
N ASP A 149 15.18 2.07 -25.29
CA ASP A 149 14.45 2.63 -26.42
C ASP A 149 13.73 3.91 -25.95
N PRO A 150 14.17 5.12 -26.34
CA PRO A 150 13.52 6.37 -25.95
C PRO A 150 12.11 6.52 -26.57
N GLU A 151 11.77 5.68 -27.55
CA GLU A 151 10.51 5.74 -28.29
C GLU A 151 9.38 4.91 -27.66
N LYS A 152 9.66 4.06 -26.66
CA LYS A 152 8.59 3.31 -25.99
C LYS A 152 7.79 4.25 -25.08
N PRO A 153 6.48 4.46 -25.35
CA PRO A 153 5.67 5.34 -24.51
C PRO A 153 5.60 4.75 -23.09
N LEU A 154 5.83 5.60 -22.07
CA LEU A 154 5.71 5.22 -20.65
C LEU A 154 4.37 4.57 -20.32
N MET A 155 3.32 4.92 -21.09
CA MET A 155 1.96 4.39 -20.98
C MET A 155 1.39 4.07 -22.36
N THR A 156 1.31 2.77 -22.69
CA THR A 156 0.54 2.32 -23.85
C THR A 156 -0.96 2.51 -23.60
N ARG A 157 -1.72 2.93 -24.62
CA ARG A 157 -3.19 3.09 -24.52
C ARG A 157 -3.89 1.85 -23.96
N TRP A 158 -3.43 0.67 -24.34
CA TRP A 158 -3.93 -0.60 -23.83
C TRP A 158 -3.67 -0.78 -22.33
N PHE A 159 -2.47 -0.42 -21.85
CA PHE A 159 -2.13 -0.47 -20.42
C PHE A 159 -3.04 0.46 -19.63
N TYR A 160 -3.23 1.69 -20.12
CA TYR A 160 -4.13 2.66 -19.50
C TYR A 160 -5.55 2.10 -19.38
N LEU A 161 -6.11 1.56 -20.45
CA LEU A 161 -7.47 1.02 -20.46
C LEU A 161 -7.67 -0.22 -19.58
N THR A 162 -6.66 -1.08 -19.43
CA THR A 162 -6.80 -2.37 -18.73
C THR A 162 -6.34 -2.36 -17.29
N ARG A 163 -5.50 -1.41 -16.89
CA ARG A 163 -4.98 -1.31 -15.52
C ARG A 163 -5.53 -0.09 -14.79
N ILE A 164 -5.51 1.08 -15.44
CA ILE A 164 -5.95 2.35 -14.84
C ILE A 164 -7.47 2.48 -14.96
N GLY A 165 -8.02 2.09 -16.12
CA GLY A 165 -9.46 2.05 -16.40
C GLY A 165 -10.28 1.38 -15.30
N PRO A 166 -10.07 0.09 -14.98
CA PRO A 166 -10.85 -0.62 -13.98
C PRO A 166 -10.71 -0.02 -12.58
N CYS A 167 -9.52 0.49 -12.23
CA CYS A 167 -9.29 1.14 -10.95
C CYS A 167 -10.10 2.43 -10.81
N GLY A 168 -10.06 3.30 -11.84
CA GLY A 168 -10.80 4.55 -11.84
C GLY A 168 -12.33 4.34 -11.86
N ILE A 169 -12.81 3.38 -12.67
CA ILE A 169 -14.24 3.01 -12.72
C ILE A 169 -14.71 2.49 -11.35
N ALA A 170 -13.90 1.65 -10.69
CA ALA A 170 -14.23 1.15 -9.36
C ALA A 170 -14.34 2.29 -8.32
N THR A 171 -13.51 3.34 -8.42
CA THR A 171 -13.68 4.54 -7.59
C THR A 171 -14.97 5.29 -7.87
N GLY A 172 -15.30 5.50 -9.14
CA GLY A 172 -16.55 6.14 -9.52
C GLY A 172 -17.77 5.37 -9.02
N MET A 173 -17.77 4.03 -9.15
CA MET A 173 -18.83 3.16 -8.64
C MET A 173 -18.93 3.16 -7.12
N ASP A 174 -17.79 3.10 -6.41
CA ASP A 174 -17.73 3.17 -4.95
C ASP A 174 -18.44 4.43 -4.43
N ILE A 175 -17.99 5.60 -4.88
CA ILE A 175 -18.52 6.89 -4.44
C ILE A 175 -19.96 7.10 -4.95
N GLY A 176 -20.20 6.79 -6.23
CA GLY A 176 -21.46 6.99 -6.91
C GLY A 176 -22.60 6.18 -6.29
N LEU A 177 -22.46 4.85 -6.29
CA LEU A 177 -23.48 3.94 -5.75
C LEU A 177 -23.61 4.10 -4.23
N GLY A 178 -22.51 4.40 -3.52
CA GLY A 178 -22.51 4.68 -2.09
C GLY A 178 -23.40 5.87 -1.75
N ASN A 179 -23.14 7.05 -2.33
CA ASN A 179 -23.98 8.23 -2.05
C ASN A 179 -25.41 8.08 -2.59
N THR A 180 -25.59 7.37 -3.70
CA THR A 180 -26.94 7.09 -4.22
C THR A 180 -27.75 6.21 -3.26
N SER A 181 -27.10 5.26 -2.57
CA SER A 181 -27.78 4.40 -1.60
C SER A 181 -28.38 5.19 -0.44
N LEU A 182 -27.74 6.27 0.02
CA LEU A 182 -28.23 7.14 1.10
C LEU A 182 -29.59 7.80 0.79
N LYS A 183 -30.03 7.81 -0.47
CA LYS A 183 -31.39 8.26 -0.84
C LYS A 183 -32.48 7.24 -0.44
N PHE A 184 -32.09 5.99 -0.19
CA PHE A 184 -33.00 4.86 0.03
C PHE A 184 -32.87 4.23 1.41
N ILE A 185 -31.74 4.44 2.10
CA ILE A 185 -31.43 3.83 3.40
C ILE A 185 -30.94 4.86 4.41
N SER A 186 -31.13 4.59 5.70
CA SER A 186 -30.63 5.44 6.78
C SER A 186 -29.09 5.49 6.78
N LEU A 187 -28.54 6.55 7.38
CA LEU A 187 -27.10 6.71 7.53
C LEU A 187 -26.48 5.58 8.39
N THR A 188 -27.20 5.11 9.41
CA THR A 188 -26.73 4.00 10.24
C THR A 188 -26.72 2.69 9.45
N PHE A 189 -27.77 2.39 8.68
CA PHE A 189 -27.79 1.21 7.79
C PHE A 189 -26.71 1.28 6.71
N PHE A 190 -26.49 2.46 6.12
CA PHE A 190 -25.39 2.72 5.21
C PHE A 190 -24.04 2.42 5.86
N THR A 191 -23.78 2.93 7.06
CA THR A 191 -22.50 2.76 7.74
C THR A 191 -22.28 1.28 8.12
N MET A 192 -23.33 0.59 8.59
CA MET A 192 -23.29 -0.85 8.86
C MET A 192 -22.94 -1.66 7.60
N CYS A 193 -23.63 -1.44 6.48
CA CYS A 193 -23.30 -2.12 5.22
C CYS A 193 -21.93 -1.74 4.69
N LYS A 194 -21.52 -0.47 4.78
CA LYS A 194 -20.24 0.02 4.27
C LYS A 194 -19.04 -0.55 5.04
N SER A 195 -19.21 -0.91 6.31
CA SER A 195 -18.18 -1.63 7.08
C SER A 195 -17.75 -2.96 6.43
N SER A 196 -18.61 -3.57 5.60
CA SER A 196 -18.31 -4.79 4.84
C SER A 196 -17.22 -4.63 3.77
N VAL A 197 -16.85 -3.38 3.40
CA VAL A 197 -15.73 -3.06 2.50
C VAL A 197 -14.47 -3.82 2.88
N LEU A 198 -14.22 -3.95 4.18
CA LEU A 198 -13.06 -4.65 4.71
C LEU A 198 -13.02 -6.12 4.27
N GLY A 199 -14.18 -6.76 4.18
CA GLY A 199 -14.30 -8.15 3.74
C GLY A 199 -13.96 -8.28 2.27
N PHE A 200 -14.45 -7.34 1.47
CA PHE A 200 -14.12 -7.28 0.04
C PHE A 200 -12.66 -6.91 -0.20
N VAL A 201 -12.06 -6.01 0.59
CA VAL A 201 -10.62 -5.71 0.53
C VAL A 201 -9.81 -6.98 0.77
N LEU A 202 -10.15 -7.78 1.78
CA LEU A 202 -9.45 -9.03 2.07
C LEU A 202 -9.66 -10.09 0.98
N LEU A 203 -10.89 -10.21 0.50
CA LEU A 203 -11.24 -11.10 -0.61
C LEU A 203 -10.39 -10.80 -1.85
N PHE A 204 -10.32 -9.54 -2.26
CA PHE A 204 -9.53 -9.13 -3.43
C PHE A 204 -8.03 -9.16 -3.17
N ALA A 205 -7.58 -8.87 -1.95
CA ALA A 205 -6.18 -9.04 -1.58
C ALA A 205 -5.73 -10.50 -1.76
N PHE A 206 -6.60 -11.47 -1.48
CA PHE A 206 -6.32 -12.88 -1.78
C PHE A 206 -6.44 -13.22 -3.26
N LEU A 207 -7.51 -12.76 -3.92
CA LEU A 207 -7.76 -13.05 -5.33
C LEU A 207 -6.58 -12.59 -6.21
N PHE A 208 -6.00 -11.43 -5.89
CA PHE A 208 -4.84 -10.89 -6.60
C PHE A 208 -3.49 -11.29 -6.00
N ARG A 209 -3.48 -12.21 -5.03
CA ARG A 209 -2.27 -12.70 -4.34
C ARG A 209 -1.43 -11.58 -3.71
N LEU A 210 -2.08 -10.53 -3.22
CA LEU A 210 -1.46 -9.50 -2.38
C LEU A 210 -1.19 -10.03 -0.96
N GLU A 211 -1.97 -11.03 -0.52
CA GLU A 211 -1.79 -11.70 0.77
C GLU A 211 -1.82 -13.24 0.58
N LYS A 212 -1.08 -13.98 1.41
CA LYS A 212 -1.09 -15.45 1.40
C LYS A 212 -2.39 -15.98 2.01
N PRO A 213 -3.18 -16.80 1.30
CA PRO A 213 -4.42 -17.34 1.84
C PRO A 213 -4.14 -18.25 3.05
N SER A 214 -4.99 -18.14 4.07
CA SER A 214 -4.93 -18.98 5.27
C SER A 214 -6.35 -19.35 5.69
N TRP A 215 -6.56 -20.60 6.09
CA TRP A 215 -7.85 -21.08 6.60
C TRP A 215 -8.42 -20.22 7.73
N LYS A 216 -7.54 -19.71 8.61
CA LYS A 216 -7.93 -18.79 9.69
C LYS A 216 -8.54 -17.50 9.16
N LEU A 217 -7.99 -16.97 8.07
CA LEU A 217 -8.44 -15.73 7.46
C LEU A 217 -9.72 -15.93 6.62
N GLY A 218 -9.88 -17.11 6.01
CA GLY A 218 -11.15 -17.51 5.39
C GLY A 218 -12.31 -17.57 6.41
N ALA A 219 -12.07 -18.15 7.60
CA ALA A 219 -13.07 -18.19 8.67
C ALA A 219 -13.49 -16.79 9.15
N ILE A 220 -12.56 -15.84 9.20
CA ILE A 220 -12.85 -14.44 9.56
C ILE A 220 -13.76 -13.79 8.52
N ILE A 221 -13.46 -13.97 7.23
CA ILE A 221 -14.30 -13.43 6.16
C ILE A 221 -15.72 -14.00 6.25
N LEU A 222 -15.85 -15.31 6.46
CA LEU A 222 -17.15 -15.95 6.63
C LEU A 222 -17.92 -15.40 7.84
N THR A 223 -17.26 -15.28 8.99
CA THR A 223 -17.87 -14.74 10.22
C THR A 223 -18.32 -13.29 10.03
N MET A 224 -17.52 -12.50 9.31
CA MET A 224 -17.88 -11.11 9.01
C MET A 224 -19.07 -11.02 8.04
N THR A 225 -19.15 -11.90 7.03
CA THR A 225 -20.32 -12.01 6.16
C THR A 225 -21.58 -12.34 6.96
N VAL A 226 -21.49 -13.27 7.92
CA VAL A 226 -22.61 -13.59 8.82
C VAL A 226 -23.04 -12.36 9.64
N GLY A 227 -22.09 -11.62 10.20
CA GLY A 227 -22.38 -10.39 10.95
C GLY A 227 -23.11 -9.34 10.11
N VAL A 228 -22.69 -9.14 8.85
CA VAL A 228 -23.36 -8.22 7.91
C VAL A 228 -24.77 -8.73 7.57
N VAL A 229 -24.96 -10.02 7.29
CA VAL A 229 -26.28 -10.60 7.00
C VAL A 229 -27.22 -10.43 8.20
N MET A 230 -26.72 -10.65 9.43
CA MET A 230 -27.50 -10.42 10.65
C MET A 230 -27.90 -8.95 10.80
N MET A 231 -26.99 -7.99 10.54
CA MET A 231 -27.32 -6.56 10.54
C MET A 231 -28.37 -6.17 9.50
N VAL A 232 -28.41 -6.87 8.37
CA VAL A 232 -29.44 -6.63 7.35
C VAL A 232 -30.79 -7.24 7.75
N ALA A 233 -30.76 -8.42 8.37
CA ALA A 233 -31.97 -9.16 8.73
C ALA A 233 -32.82 -8.48 9.80
N GLY A 234 -32.23 -7.66 10.68
CA GLY A 234 -32.97 -6.92 11.70
C GLY A 234 -33.30 -5.48 11.32
N GLU A 235 -33.06 -5.05 10.07
CA GLU A 235 -33.39 -3.69 9.63
C GLU A 235 -34.90 -3.53 9.42
N THR A 236 -35.50 -2.56 10.12
CA THR A 236 -36.94 -2.31 10.09
C THR A 236 -37.38 -1.49 8.87
N ALA A 237 -36.50 -0.66 8.33
CA ALA A 237 -36.75 0.18 7.16
C ALA A 237 -36.00 -0.35 5.91
N PHE A 238 -36.03 -1.67 5.70
CA PHE A 238 -35.22 -2.30 4.66
C PHE A 238 -35.67 -1.90 3.25
N ASN A 239 -34.76 -1.27 2.50
CA ASN A 239 -34.90 -1.01 1.08
C ASN A 239 -33.91 -1.87 0.27
N ALA A 240 -34.44 -2.83 -0.49
CA ALA A 240 -33.63 -3.76 -1.27
C ALA A 240 -32.73 -3.07 -2.31
N LEU A 241 -33.24 -2.02 -2.96
CA LEU A 241 -32.48 -1.26 -3.95
C LEU A 241 -31.31 -0.55 -3.27
N GLY A 242 -31.58 0.17 -2.17
CA GLY A 242 -30.54 0.84 -1.39
C GLY A 242 -29.47 -0.14 -0.88
N PHE A 243 -29.89 -1.30 -0.40
CA PHE A 243 -28.99 -2.39 0.01
C PHE A 243 -28.09 -2.90 -1.13
N ILE A 244 -28.66 -3.18 -2.31
CA ILE A 244 -27.87 -3.65 -3.47
C ILE A 244 -26.85 -2.58 -3.89
N LEU A 245 -27.26 -1.30 -3.92
CA LEU A 245 -26.36 -0.20 -4.27
C LEU A 245 -25.16 -0.08 -3.30
N ILE A 246 -25.41 -0.14 -1.99
CA ILE A 246 -24.33 -0.04 -0.99
C ILE A 246 -23.42 -1.28 -0.98
N MET A 247 -23.96 -2.47 -1.24
CA MET A 247 -23.15 -3.68 -1.37
C MET A 247 -22.26 -3.64 -2.62
N MET A 248 -22.78 -3.16 -3.75
CA MET A 248 -21.98 -2.95 -4.97
C MET A 248 -20.90 -1.88 -4.76
N SER A 249 -21.23 -0.77 -4.10
CA SER A 249 -20.26 0.25 -3.68
C SER A 249 -19.14 -0.37 -2.83
N SER A 250 -19.51 -1.22 -1.85
CA SER A 250 -18.56 -1.85 -0.94
C SER A 250 -17.63 -2.86 -1.63
N LEU A 251 -18.17 -3.62 -2.58
CA LEU A 251 -17.39 -4.51 -3.45
C LEU A 251 -16.41 -3.72 -4.32
N SER A 252 -16.88 -2.64 -4.96
CA SER A 252 -16.05 -1.75 -5.78
C SER A 252 -14.94 -1.09 -4.96
N SER A 253 -15.16 -0.74 -3.69
CA SER A 253 -14.10 -0.25 -2.80
C SER A 253 -12.99 -1.29 -2.63
N GLY A 254 -13.33 -2.54 -2.30
CA GLY A 254 -12.34 -3.60 -2.09
C GLY A 254 -11.50 -3.87 -3.34
N PHE A 255 -12.15 -3.85 -4.50
CA PHE A 255 -11.52 -4.01 -5.80
C PHE A 255 -10.58 -2.82 -6.11
N ARG A 256 -11.07 -1.58 -5.94
CA ARG A 256 -10.28 -0.35 -6.10
C ARG A 256 -9.01 -0.39 -5.25
N TRP A 257 -9.13 -0.70 -3.97
CA TRP A 257 -8.00 -0.73 -3.05
C TRP A 257 -6.92 -1.71 -3.49
N SER A 258 -7.33 -2.90 -3.90
CA SER A 258 -6.41 -3.94 -4.35
C SER A 258 -5.75 -3.57 -5.69
N LEU A 259 -6.50 -3.00 -6.64
CA LEU A 259 -5.93 -2.49 -7.89
C LEU A 259 -4.97 -1.31 -7.68
N THR A 260 -5.32 -0.39 -6.79
CA THR A 260 -4.47 0.77 -6.45
C THR A 260 -3.12 0.28 -5.91
N GLN A 261 -3.10 -0.71 -5.02
CA GLN A 261 -1.84 -1.26 -4.52
C GLN A 261 -1.02 -1.91 -5.64
N ILE A 262 -1.65 -2.70 -6.51
CA ILE A 262 -0.97 -3.34 -7.66
C ILE A 262 -0.36 -2.27 -8.57
N LEU A 263 -1.11 -1.20 -8.85
CA LEU A 263 -0.68 -0.12 -9.72
C LEU A 263 0.52 0.64 -9.13
N LEU A 264 0.49 0.94 -7.83
CA LEU A 264 1.57 1.66 -7.14
C LEU A 264 2.85 0.82 -7.01
N LEU A 265 2.73 -0.50 -6.82
CA LEU A 265 3.88 -1.37 -6.61
C LEU A 265 4.49 -1.94 -7.90
N ARG A 266 3.69 -2.16 -8.96
CA ARG A 266 4.16 -2.89 -10.15
C ARG A 266 4.51 -2.01 -11.34
N HIS A 267 4.14 -0.73 -11.36
CA HIS A 267 4.36 0.11 -12.54
C HIS A 267 5.11 1.41 -12.22
N PRO A 268 6.24 1.70 -12.89
CA PRO A 268 7.07 2.88 -12.59
C PRO A 268 6.34 4.20 -12.85
N ALA A 269 5.47 4.27 -13.86
CA ALA A 269 4.65 5.45 -14.17
C ALA A 269 3.70 5.90 -13.05
N THR A 270 3.29 4.98 -12.17
CA THR A 270 2.36 5.23 -11.06
C THR A 270 3.04 5.09 -9.70
N SER A 271 4.36 4.92 -9.70
CA SER A 271 5.14 4.81 -8.47
C SER A 271 5.08 6.08 -7.61
N ASN A 272 4.75 7.24 -8.19
CA ASN A 272 4.54 8.48 -7.46
C ASN A 272 3.03 8.70 -7.18
N PRO A 273 2.63 9.00 -5.92
CA PRO A 273 1.25 9.39 -5.59
C PRO A 273 0.66 10.45 -6.53
N PHE A 274 1.42 11.50 -6.85
CA PHE A 274 0.94 12.58 -7.73
C PHE A 274 0.72 12.11 -9.17
N SER A 275 1.62 11.27 -9.69
CA SER A 275 1.46 10.69 -11.03
C SER A 275 0.27 9.72 -11.09
N SER A 276 0.07 8.93 -10.03
CA SER A 276 -1.10 8.05 -9.91
C SER A 276 -2.40 8.84 -9.91
N ILE A 277 -2.48 9.94 -9.14
CA ILE A 277 -3.66 10.81 -9.12
C ILE A 277 -3.90 11.42 -10.50
N PHE A 278 -2.86 11.96 -11.15
CA PHE A 278 -2.96 12.54 -12.49
C PHE A 278 -3.53 11.55 -13.52
N LEU A 279 -3.12 10.29 -13.47
CA LEU A 279 -3.56 9.26 -14.39
C LEU A 279 -4.95 8.69 -14.05
N LEU A 280 -5.30 8.58 -12.77
CA LEU A 280 -6.59 8.03 -12.33
C LEU A 280 -7.72 9.07 -12.41
N ALA A 281 -7.45 10.33 -12.09
CA ALA A 281 -8.47 11.37 -11.92
C ALA A 281 -9.41 11.54 -13.13
N PRO A 282 -8.95 11.51 -14.40
CA PRO A 282 -9.85 11.61 -15.55
C PRO A 282 -10.84 10.43 -15.64
N VAL A 283 -10.37 9.20 -15.36
CA VAL A 283 -11.25 8.01 -15.38
C VAL A 283 -12.24 8.05 -14.22
N MET A 284 -11.77 8.47 -13.04
CA MET A 284 -12.63 8.64 -11.86
C MET A 284 -13.70 9.71 -12.12
N PHE A 285 -13.33 10.83 -12.74
CA PHE A 285 -14.27 11.88 -13.14
C PHE A 285 -15.33 11.36 -14.11
N VAL A 286 -14.94 10.72 -15.22
CA VAL A 286 -15.90 10.24 -16.23
C VAL A 286 -16.82 9.17 -15.64
N SER A 287 -16.28 8.19 -14.91
CA SER A 287 -17.09 7.12 -14.32
C SER A 287 -18.06 7.65 -13.25
N LEU A 288 -17.63 8.60 -12.42
CA LEU A 288 -18.49 9.24 -11.43
C LEU A 288 -19.54 10.13 -12.09
N LEU A 289 -19.18 10.89 -13.12
CA LEU A 289 -20.09 11.75 -13.87
C LEU A 289 -21.22 10.95 -14.52
N VAL A 290 -20.92 9.77 -15.08
CA VAL A 290 -21.93 8.86 -15.66
C VAL A 290 -22.97 8.44 -14.62
N ILE A 291 -22.58 8.32 -13.35
CA ILE A 291 -23.52 8.00 -12.24
C ILE A 291 -24.20 9.28 -11.72
N ALA A 292 -23.48 10.40 -11.65
CA ALA A 292 -23.99 11.65 -11.11
C ALA A 292 -25.12 12.25 -11.96
N LEU A 293 -24.98 12.27 -13.30
CA LEU A 293 -25.96 12.94 -14.17
C LEU A 293 -27.38 12.35 -14.06
N PRO A 294 -27.58 11.01 -14.08
CA PRO A 294 -28.91 10.42 -13.88
C PRO A 294 -29.43 10.56 -12.44
N VAL A 295 -28.53 10.55 -11.44
CA VAL A 295 -28.92 10.53 -10.02
C VAL A 295 -29.31 11.93 -9.51
N GLU A 296 -28.60 12.97 -9.93
CA GLU A 296 -28.81 14.35 -9.46
C GLU A 296 -29.57 15.22 -10.46
N GLY A 297 -29.56 14.84 -11.75
CA GLY A 297 -30.26 15.55 -12.81
C GLY A 297 -29.51 16.80 -13.28
N VAL A 298 -29.21 16.87 -14.58
CA VAL A 298 -28.42 17.95 -15.18
C VAL A 298 -29.04 19.33 -14.94
N SER A 299 -30.37 19.46 -15.11
CA SER A 299 -31.08 20.73 -14.90
C SER A 299 -30.98 21.20 -13.45
N ASN A 300 -31.12 20.28 -12.49
CA ASN A 300 -31.09 20.62 -11.07
C ASN A 300 -29.69 21.06 -10.63
N VAL A 301 -28.65 20.41 -11.13
CA VAL A 301 -27.26 20.78 -10.86
C VAL A 301 -26.94 22.17 -11.42
N ILE A 302 -27.37 22.46 -12.65
CA ILE A 302 -27.15 23.78 -13.27
C ILE A 302 -27.87 24.87 -12.48
N GLN A 303 -29.13 24.62 -12.10
CA GLN A 303 -29.91 25.56 -11.27
C GLN A 303 -29.28 25.76 -9.90
N GLY A 304 -28.90 24.68 -9.20
CA GLY A 304 -28.25 24.78 -7.90
C GLY A 304 -26.92 25.54 -7.95
N PHE A 305 -26.15 25.39 -9.01
CA PHE A 305 -24.93 26.19 -9.23
C PHE A 305 -25.25 27.67 -9.50
N ALA A 306 -26.28 27.96 -10.30
CA ALA A 306 -26.75 29.32 -10.53
C ALA A 306 -27.23 29.98 -9.22
N ASP A 307 -27.99 29.26 -8.39
CA ASP A 307 -28.46 29.75 -7.09
C ASP A 307 -27.31 30.01 -6.12
N LEU A 308 -26.33 29.10 -6.07
CA LEU A 308 -25.14 29.27 -5.24
C LEU A 308 -24.35 30.52 -5.63
N THR A 309 -24.13 30.72 -6.93
CA THR A 309 -23.38 31.86 -7.45
C THR A 309 -24.17 33.17 -7.35
N ALA A 310 -25.50 33.14 -7.42
CA ALA A 310 -26.36 34.29 -7.16
C ALA A 310 -26.30 34.72 -5.68
N ASN A 311 -26.33 33.77 -4.75
CA ASN A 311 -26.38 34.05 -3.31
C ASN A 311 -25.03 34.42 -2.69
N LYS A 312 -23.94 33.78 -3.13
CA LYS A 312 -22.59 33.98 -2.56
C LYS A 312 -21.68 34.81 -3.46
N GLY A 313 -22.10 35.09 -4.69
CA GLY A 313 -21.25 35.65 -5.75
C GLY A 313 -20.48 34.55 -6.50
N LEU A 314 -20.17 34.82 -7.77
CA LEU A 314 -19.52 33.85 -8.67
C LEU A 314 -18.21 33.30 -8.10
N LEU A 315 -17.30 34.19 -7.66
CA LEU A 315 -15.97 33.80 -7.19
C LEU A 315 -16.05 32.93 -5.92
N LEU A 316 -16.83 33.37 -4.93
CA LEU A 316 -16.95 32.66 -3.65
C LEU A 316 -17.73 31.34 -3.83
N GLY A 317 -18.79 31.32 -4.65
CA GLY A 317 -19.54 30.09 -4.95
C GLY A 317 -18.67 29.03 -5.62
N VAL A 318 -17.85 29.42 -6.60
CA VAL A 318 -16.88 28.50 -7.22
C VAL A 318 -15.83 28.05 -6.20
N LEU A 319 -15.29 28.95 -5.38
CA LEU A 319 -14.28 28.59 -4.38
C LEU A 319 -14.80 27.61 -3.33
N ILE A 320 -16.05 27.80 -2.87
CA ILE A 320 -16.72 26.89 -1.93
C ILE A 320 -16.86 25.48 -2.54
N LEU A 321 -17.08 25.37 -3.85
CA LEU A 321 -17.19 24.08 -4.52
C LEU A 321 -15.82 23.42 -4.78
N LEU A 322 -14.77 24.20 -5.04
CA LEU A 322 -13.43 23.69 -5.38
C LEU A 322 -12.55 23.41 -4.16
N PHE A 323 -12.68 24.18 -3.08
CA PHE A 323 -11.89 24.03 -1.85
C PHE A 323 -11.89 22.60 -1.25
N PRO A 324 -13.02 21.90 -1.11
CA PRO A 324 -13.02 20.51 -0.65
C PRO A 324 -12.27 19.56 -1.60
N GLY A 325 -12.14 19.92 -2.88
CA GLY A 325 -11.28 19.23 -3.84
C GLY A 325 -9.79 19.31 -3.49
N CYS A 326 -9.34 20.42 -2.90
CA CYS A 326 -7.97 20.54 -2.38
C CYS A 326 -7.74 19.62 -1.17
N LEU A 327 -8.72 19.54 -0.26
CA LEU A 327 -8.68 18.60 0.87
C LEU A 327 -8.66 17.14 0.37
N ALA A 328 -9.48 16.81 -0.63
CA ALA A 328 -9.51 15.50 -1.26
C ALA A 328 -8.16 15.16 -1.91
N PHE A 329 -7.52 16.11 -2.59
CA PHE A 329 -6.17 15.92 -3.14
C PHE A 329 -5.14 15.57 -2.05
N LEU A 330 -5.14 16.29 -0.94
CA LEU A 330 -4.21 16.05 0.17
C LEU A 330 -4.50 14.71 0.88
N MET A 331 -5.77 14.36 1.04
CA MET A 331 -6.21 13.07 1.56
C MET A 331 -5.71 11.93 0.66
N THR A 332 -6.03 11.96 -0.64
CA THR A 332 -5.65 10.90 -1.60
C THR A 332 -4.15 10.81 -1.79
N THR A 333 -3.42 11.94 -1.76
CA THR A 333 -1.96 11.93 -1.81
C THR A 333 -1.37 11.20 -0.60
N SER A 334 -1.87 11.51 0.60
CA SER A 334 -1.42 10.85 1.85
C SER A 334 -1.75 9.36 1.83
N GLU A 335 -2.95 9.01 1.35
CA GLU A 335 -3.42 7.63 1.17
C GLU A 335 -2.51 6.83 0.24
N PHE A 336 -2.21 7.35 -0.96
CA PHE A 336 -1.35 6.68 -1.94
C PHE A 336 0.10 6.62 -1.46
N ALA A 337 0.60 7.66 -0.78
CA ALA A 337 1.93 7.64 -0.18
C ALA A 337 2.04 6.55 0.91
N LEU A 338 1.01 6.41 1.74
CA LEU A 338 0.93 5.36 2.75
C LEU A 338 0.84 3.98 2.11
N LEU A 339 0.00 3.81 1.07
CA LEU A 339 -0.15 2.54 0.36
C LEU A 339 1.13 2.10 -0.36
N LYS A 340 1.96 3.06 -0.81
CA LYS A 340 3.28 2.77 -1.38
C LYS A 340 4.28 2.28 -0.32
N ARG A 341 4.24 2.85 0.89
CA ARG A 341 5.16 2.53 2.00
C ARG A 341 4.73 1.31 2.81
N THR A 342 3.45 0.95 2.72
CA THR A 342 2.84 -0.12 3.51
C THR A 342 2.07 -1.06 2.57
N SER A 343 1.11 -1.81 3.10
CA SER A 343 0.24 -2.69 2.32
C SER A 343 -1.21 -2.22 2.41
N VAL A 344 -2.05 -2.64 1.45
CA VAL A 344 -3.52 -2.43 1.53
C VAL A 344 -4.09 -2.95 2.84
N VAL A 345 -3.44 -3.96 3.40
CA VAL A 345 -3.81 -4.53 4.69
C VAL A 345 -3.51 -3.59 5.85
N THR A 346 -2.39 -2.88 5.84
CA THR A 346 -2.09 -1.87 6.89
C THR A 346 -3.11 -0.74 6.82
N LEU A 347 -3.45 -0.32 5.60
CA LEU A 347 -4.44 0.69 5.36
C LEU A 347 -5.85 0.24 5.75
N SER A 348 -6.21 -1.02 5.53
CA SER A 348 -7.50 -1.58 5.97
C SER A 348 -7.61 -1.66 7.49
N ILE A 349 -6.52 -1.91 8.23
CA ILE A 349 -6.49 -1.81 9.70
C ILE A 349 -6.76 -0.38 10.17
N CYS A 350 -6.17 0.62 9.50
CA CYS A 350 -6.47 2.01 9.81
C CYS A 350 -7.92 2.35 9.43
N GLY A 351 -8.43 1.84 8.31
CA GLY A 351 -9.83 1.98 7.92
C GLY A 351 -10.77 1.38 8.97
N ILE A 352 -10.49 0.17 9.46
CA ILE A 352 -11.20 -0.52 10.53
C ILE A 352 -11.42 0.37 11.75
N PHE A 353 -10.34 0.98 12.25
CA PHE A 353 -10.44 1.81 13.45
C PHE A 353 -11.36 3.00 13.21
N LYS A 354 -11.23 3.64 12.04
CA LYS A 354 -12.11 4.73 11.62
C LYS A 354 -13.57 4.29 11.53
N GLU A 355 -13.86 3.14 10.93
CA GLU A 355 -15.22 2.61 10.79
C GLU A 355 -15.88 2.30 12.14
N VAL A 356 -15.14 1.75 13.10
CA VAL A 356 -15.67 1.51 14.46
C VAL A 356 -16.07 2.82 15.13
N VAL A 357 -15.25 3.87 14.97
CA VAL A 357 -15.54 5.21 15.50
C VAL A 357 -16.75 5.82 14.82
N THR A 358 -16.88 5.71 13.49
CA THR A 358 -18.02 6.26 12.75
C THR A 358 -19.33 5.56 13.07
N ILE A 359 -19.34 4.23 13.20
CA ILE A 359 -20.54 3.48 13.60
C ILE A 359 -20.97 3.87 15.01
N SER A 360 -20.01 3.94 15.95
CA SER A 360 -20.30 4.33 17.34
C SER A 360 -20.88 5.74 17.42
N ALA A 361 -20.28 6.68 16.68
CA ALA A 361 -20.77 8.06 16.60
C ALA A 361 -22.16 8.14 15.95
N ALA A 362 -22.41 7.41 14.86
CA ALA A 362 -23.70 7.40 14.19
C ALA A 362 -24.81 6.86 15.09
N SER A 363 -24.55 5.75 15.79
CA SER A 363 -25.53 5.16 16.72
C SER A 363 -25.89 6.10 17.88
N ILE A 364 -24.94 6.89 18.39
CA ILE A 364 -25.20 7.83 19.49
C ILE A 364 -25.94 9.08 19.00
N VAL A 365 -25.61 9.57 17.81
CA VAL A 365 -26.11 10.86 17.28
C VAL A 365 -27.51 10.74 16.69
N PHE A 366 -27.83 9.64 16.01
CA PHE A 366 -29.06 9.51 15.23
C PHE A 366 -30.19 8.77 15.96
N ASP A 367 -29.93 8.24 17.16
CA ASP A 367 -30.90 7.49 18.00
C ASP A 367 -31.76 6.49 17.22
N ASP A 368 -31.15 5.86 16.21
CA ASP A 368 -31.85 4.93 15.33
C ASP A 368 -32.34 3.72 16.16
N GLN A 369 -33.56 3.27 15.87
CA GLN A 369 -34.15 2.10 16.55
C GLN A 369 -33.45 0.81 16.11
N LEU A 370 -32.30 0.54 16.74
CA LEU A 370 -31.52 -0.66 16.49
C LEU A 370 -32.22 -1.87 17.11
N THR A 371 -32.63 -2.81 16.27
CA THR A 371 -33.14 -4.09 16.76
C THR A 371 -32.03 -4.88 17.47
N PRO A 372 -32.38 -5.76 18.42
CA PRO A 372 -31.39 -6.62 19.08
C PRO A 372 -30.59 -7.48 18.08
N VAL A 373 -31.21 -7.85 16.95
CA VAL A 373 -30.55 -8.60 15.86
C VAL A 373 -29.48 -7.73 15.19
N ASN A 374 -29.78 -6.46 14.88
CA ASN A 374 -28.80 -5.54 14.30
C ASN A 374 -27.60 -5.31 15.24
N LEU A 375 -27.89 -5.10 16.52
CA LEU A 375 -26.83 -4.93 17.52
C LEU A 375 -25.96 -6.18 17.64
N SER A 376 -26.56 -7.38 17.64
CA SER A 376 -25.81 -8.64 17.68
C SER A 376 -24.93 -8.83 16.43
N GLY A 377 -25.45 -8.51 15.24
CA GLY A 377 -24.68 -8.53 14.00
C GLY A 377 -23.51 -7.55 14.03
N LEU A 378 -23.72 -6.34 14.55
CA LEU A 378 -22.69 -5.33 14.73
C LEU A 378 -21.55 -5.84 15.62
N VAL A 379 -21.88 -6.45 16.78
CA VAL A 379 -20.88 -7.03 17.69
C VAL A 379 -20.09 -8.15 17.00
N VAL A 380 -20.75 -9.03 16.24
CA VAL A 380 -20.08 -10.11 15.47
C VAL A 380 -19.10 -9.54 14.44
N THR A 381 -19.49 -8.48 13.72
CA THR A 381 -18.63 -7.82 12.73
C THR A 381 -17.44 -7.13 13.38
N ILE A 382 -17.64 -6.36 14.45
CA ILE A 382 -16.55 -5.73 15.22
C ILE A 382 -15.60 -6.79 15.79
N GLY A 383 -16.13 -7.88 16.35
CA GLY A 383 -15.34 -9.00 16.86
C GLY A 383 -14.50 -9.68 15.78
N SER A 384 -15.07 -9.91 14.60
CA SER A 384 -14.37 -10.49 13.44
C SER A 384 -13.23 -9.58 12.97
N ILE A 385 -13.49 -8.27 12.92
CA ILE A 385 -12.53 -7.24 12.59
C ILE A 385 -11.38 -7.18 13.61
N ALA A 386 -11.70 -7.26 14.91
CA ALA A 386 -10.69 -7.26 15.98
C ALA A 386 -9.81 -8.52 15.91
N ALA A 387 -10.42 -9.70 15.70
CA ALA A 387 -9.70 -10.95 15.52
C ALA A 387 -8.76 -10.91 14.30
N TYR A 388 -9.24 -10.33 13.18
CA TYR A 388 -8.43 -10.08 11.99
C TYR A 388 -7.21 -9.22 12.30
N ASN A 389 -7.45 -8.06 12.91
CA ASN A 389 -6.41 -7.10 13.24
C ASN A 389 -5.36 -7.74 14.16
N TYR A 390 -5.79 -8.48 15.18
CA TYR A 390 -4.89 -9.19 16.09
C TYR A 390 -4.00 -10.21 15.36
N ILE A 391 -4.59 -11.06 14.50
CA ILE A 391 -3.83 -12.05 13.73
C ILE A 391 -2.83 -11.37 12.81
N LYS A 392 -3.22 -10.25 12.19
CA LYS A 392 -2.36 -9.55 11.25
C LYS A 392 -1.23 -8.79 11.94
N ILE A 393 -1.50 -8.07 13.03
CA ILE A 393 -0.47 -7.41 13.85
C ILE A 393 0.52 -8.46 14.38
N LYS A 394 0.02 -9.61 14.86
CA LYS A 394 0.89 -10.70 15.32
C LYS A 394 1.79 -11.19 14.19
N LYS A 395 1.25 -11.46 13.01
CA LYS A 395 2.02 -11.88 11.83
C LYS A 395 3.08 -10.84 11.43
N MET A 396 2.73 -9.56 11.38
CA MET A 396 3.68 -8.49 11.05
C MET A 396 4.79 -8.36 12.11
N ARG A 397 4.45 -8.53 13.39
CA ARG A 397 5.45 -8.54 14.47
C ARG A 397 6.37 -9.75 14.38
N ASP A 398 5.85 -10.92 14.04
CA ASP A 398 6.64 -12.14 13.88
C ASP A 398 7.55 -12.03 12.64
N GLU A 399 7.06 -11.48 11.52
CA GLU A 399 7.86 -11.16 10.32
C GLU A 399 8.96 -10.13 10.64
N ALA A 400 8.66 -9.06 11.35
CA ALA A 400 9.65 -8.05 11.74
C ALA A 400 10.71 -8.61 12.71
N ARG A 401 10.33 -9.51 13.61
CA ARG A 401 11.29 -10.21 14.50
C ARG A 401 12.20 -11.13 13.69
N MET A 402 11.64 -11.84 12.71
CA MET A 402 12.40 -12.72 11.83
C MET A 402 13.32 -11.93 10.89
N GLU A 403 12.88 -10.78 10.38
CA GLU A 403 13.74 -9.89 9.59
C GLU A 403 14.84 -9.26 10.43
N ALA A 404 14.56 -8.85 11.67
CA ALA A 404 15.61 -8.42 12.61
C ALA A 404 16.60 -9.56 12.93
N HIS A 405 16.12 -10.81 13.00
CA HIS A 405 16.99 -11.98 13.14
C HIS A 405 17.87 -12.20 11.90
N PHE A 406 17.31 -12.14 10.68
CA PHE A 406 18.09 -12.31 9.46
C PHE A 406 19.03 -11.15 9.16
N ALA A 407 18.64 -9.91 9.47
CA ALA A 407 19.52 -8.74 9.40
C ALA A 407 20.72 -8.87 10.35
N ASN A 408 20.55 -9.61 11.46
CA ASN A 408 21.65 -9.99 12.34
C ASN A 408 22.50 -11.15 11.79
N ASP A 409 21.97 -12.03 10.93
CA ASP A 409 22.66 -13.21 10.38
C ASP A 409 23.44 -12.94 9.07
N ASP A 410 22.93 -12.10 8.16
CA ASP A 410 23.55 -11.82 6.84
C ASP A 410 24.89 -11.06 6.91
N TYR A 411 25.30 -10.61 8.11
CA TYR A 411 26.56 -9.88 8.34
C TYR A 411 27.52 -10.67 9.24
N GLN A 412 27.67 -11.97 9.01
CA GLN A 412 28.83 -12.73 9.51
C GLN A 412 30.02 -12.49 8.57
N PRO A 413 31.06 -11.72 8.96
CA PRO A 413 32.31 -11.73 8.24
C PRO A 413 32.88 -13.15 8.33
N VAL A 414 33.16 -13.77 7.18
CA VAL A 414 33.88 -15.05 7.12
C VAL A 414 35.29 -14.79 7.65
N LEU A 415 35.48 -14.98 8.95
CA LEU A 415 36.80 -15.13 9.55
C LEU A 415 37.37 -16.44 9.02
N SER A 416 38.12 -16.35 7.92
CA SER A 416 39.11 -17.36 7.59
C SER A 416 40.15 -17.33 8.68
N ALA A 417 39.94 -18.12 9.73
CA ALA A 417 41.02 -18.54 10.60
C ALA A 417 41.98 -19.33 9.71
N GLU A 418 43.04 -18.67 9.22
CA GLU A 418 44.20 -19.39 8.73
C GLU A 418 44.71 -20.25 9.90
N PRO A 419 44.95 -21.56 9.69
CA PRO A 419 45.59 -22.37 10.72
C PRO A 419 46.98 -21.78 10.97
N GLU A 420 47.30 -21.56 12.25
CA GLU A 420 48.62 -21.11 12.70
C GLU A 420 49.72 -21.95 12.03
N GLY A 421 50.36 -21.38 11.03
CA GLY A 421 51.57 -21.90 10.41
C GLY A 421 52.75 -21.52 11.30
N GLU A 422 53.57 -22.52 11.61
CA GLU A 422 54.83 -22.43 12.36
C GLU A 422 55.62 -21.15 12.05
N ALA A 423 55.95 -20.40 13.11
CA ALA A 423 56.87 -19.28 13.06
C ALA A 423 58.29 -19.77 12.73
N PRO A 424 58.98 -19.25 11.69
CA PRO A 424 60.41 -19.42 11.55
C PRO A 424 61.16 -18.46 12.49
N PRO A 425 62.39 -18.80 12.91
CA PRO A 425 63.09 -18.05 13.95
C PRO A 425 63.55 -16.68 13.46
N ALA A 426 63.66 -15.77 14.42
CA ALA A 426 64.06 -14.39 14.24
C ALA A 426 65.47 -14.25 13.63
N GLU A 427 65.60 -13.36 12.65
CA GLU A 427 66.87 -12.67 12.37
C GLU A 427 66.65 -11.16 12.23
N ASP A 428 67.68 -10.46 12.68
CA ASP A 428 67.81 -9.07 13.07
C ASP A 428 68.02 -8.11 11.87
N GLY A 429 67.65 -6.83 12.01
CA GLY A 429 68.18 -5.77 11.13
C GLY A 429 67.23 -4.66 10.60
N GLY A 430 66.89 -3.68 11.44
CA GLY A 430 66.90 -2.23 11.10
C GLY A 430 65.80 -1.59 10.21
N PRO A 431 65.59 -0.25 10.33
CA PRO A 431 64.24 0.34 10.23
C PRO A 431 63.99 1.18 8.97
N ARG A 432 62.73 1.29 8.52
CA ARG A 432 62.24 2.44 7.72
C ARG A 432 60.71 2.48 7.52
N GLY A 433 60.12 3.65 7.79
CA GLY A 433 59.02 4.17 6.98
C GLY A 433 57.65 4.32 7.64
N ALA A 434 57.51 5.29 8.55
CA ALA A 434 56.21 5.86 8.91
C ALA A 434 55.65 6.70 7.75
N ILE A 435 54.40 6.49 7.35
CA ILE A 435 53.61 7.47 6.59
C ILE A 435 52.21 7.59 7.20
N ALA A 436 52.07 8.67 7.96
CA ALA A 436 50.94 9.60 8.09
C ALA A 436 49.50 9.12 7.82
N GLY A 437 48.67 9.30 8.85
CA GLY A 437 47.22 9.37 8.74
C GLY A 437 46.72 10.68 8.11
N ALA A 438 45.56 10.58 7.46
CA ALA A 438 44.70 11.69 7.06
C ALA A 438 43.25 11.28 7.38
N SER A 439 42.71 11.75 8.50
CA SER A 439 41.79 12.89 8.64
C SER A 439 40.31 12.52 8.51
N THR A 440 39.70 12.27 9.68
CA THR A 440 38.28 12.01 9.97
C THR A 440 37.34 13.21 9.72
N GLY A 441 37.74 14.17 8.88
CA GLY A 441 37.04 15.45 8.70
C GLY A 441 36.19 15.56 7.43
N GLN A 442 36.32 14.67 6.46
CA GLN A 442 35.66 14.80 5.15
C GLN A 442 34.34 14.02 4.99
N MET A 443 33.98 13.15 5.93
CA MET A 443 32.71 12.40 5.83
C MET A 443 31.47 13.17 6.32
N LEU A 444 31.63 14.33 6.95
CA LEU A 444 30.52 15.05 7.57
C LEU A 444 29.72 15.96 6.61
N ARG A 445 30.16 16.16 5.36
CA ARG A 445 29.43 17.00 4.38
C ARG A 445 28.50 16.23 3.44
N SER A 446 28.53 14.90 3.44
CA SER A 446 27.71 14.07 2.55
C SER A 446 26.35 13.71 3.14
N ALA A 447 26.09 14.04 4.41
CA ALA A 447 24.85 13.69 5.12
C ALA A 447 23.68 14.68 4.90
N LEU A 448 23.86 15.70 4.04
CA LEU A 448 22.86 16.75 3.80
C LEU A 448 22.35 16.79 2.35
N SER A 449 22.10 15.64 1.73
CA SER A 449 21.43 15.56 0.42
C SER A 449 20.15 14.71 0.50
N VAL A 450 19.05 15.27 -0.02
CA VAL A 450 17.69 14.68 -0.06
C VAL A 450 17.54 13.80 -1.31
N LEU A 451 18.47 12.87 -1.52
CA LEU A 451 18.44 11.92 -2.65
C LEU A 451 18.74 10.50 -2.14
N PRO A 452 18.14 9.45 -2.74
CA PRO A 452 18.43 8.06 -2.36
C PRO A 452 19.90 7.72 -2.71
N PRO A 453 20.53 6.75 -2.02
CA PRO A 453 21.97 6.54 -2.11
C PRO A 453 22.34 5.87 -3.43
N ASP A 454 23.13 6.56 -4.26
CA ASP A 454 23.91 5.92 -5.32
C ASP A 454 25.10 5.19 -4.68
N ARG A 455 25.24 3.91 -5.02
CA ARG A 455 26.34 3.05 -4.57
C ARG A 455 27.67 3.55 -5.14
N VAL A 456 28.64 3.71 -4.25
CA VAL A 456 30.05 3.97 -4.56
C VAL A 456 30.61 2.81 -5.41
N THR A 457 31.25 3.16 -6.53
CA THR A 457 32.04 2.28 -7.38
C THR A 457 33.25 1.74 -6.62
N ILE A 458 33.29 0.43 -6.41
CA ILE A 458 34.49 -0.29 -5.99
C ILE A 458 35.36 -0.45 -7.24
N THR A 459 36.58 0.07 -7.21
CA THR A 459 37.60 -0.11 -8.24
C THR A 459 38.04 -1.57 -8.30
N ASP A 460 37.92 -2.19 -9.48
CA ASP A 460 38.34 -3.56 -9.77
C ASP A 460 39.84 -3.78 -9.47
N SER A 461 40.15 -4.85 -8.74
CA SER A 461 41.48 -5.46 -8.70
C SER A 461 41.56 -6.56 -9.77
N PRO A 462 42.71 -6.78 -10.44
CA PRO A 462 42.77 -7.62 -11.63
C PRO A 462 42.60 -9.11 -11.32
N VAL A 463 41.79 -9.77 -12.15
CA VAL A 463 41.42 -11.18 -12.11
C VAL A 463 42.64 -12.07 -12.41
N ARG A 464 42.92 -13.06 -11.54
CA ARG A 464 43.84 -14.17 -11.81
C ARG A 464 43.38 -14.95 -13.04
N GLN A 465 44.18 -14.95 -14.11
CA GLN A 465 44.00 -15.82 -15.27
C GLN A 465 44.42 -17.26 -14.95
N SER A 466 43.64 -18.23 -15.39
CA SER A 466 43.94 -19.67 -15.38
C SER A 466 45.02 -20.01 -16.41
N PRO A 467 45.92 -21.00 -16.17
CA PRO A 467 47.04 -21.27 -17.07
C PRO A 467 46.59 -21.94 -18.37
N VAL A 468 46.99 -21.35 -19.51
CA VAL A 468 46.87 -21.93 -20.85
C VAL A 468 47.98 -22.96 -21.07
N LYS A 469 47.61 -24.15 -21.55
CA LYS A 469 48.51 -25.25 -21.89
C LYS A 469 49.26 -24.92 -23.19
N ARG A 470 50.60 -24.86 -23.18
CA ARG A 470 51.43 -24.72 -24.40
C ARG A 470 51.46 -26.04 -25.19
N PRO A 471 51.40 -26.02 -26.54
CA PRO A 471 51.79 -27.16 -27.37
C PRO A 471 53.31 -27.28 -27.39
N GLY A 472 53.82 -28.50 -27.30
CA GLY A 472 55.25 -28.81 -27.36
C GLY A 472 55.86 -28.56 -28.74
N ASP A 473 57.13 -28.20 -28.71
CA ASP A 473 57.99 -28.00 -29.88
C ASP A 473 58.18 -29.32 -30.64
N MET A 474 58.05 -29.25 -31.97
CA MET A 474 58.58 -30.23 -32.90
C MET A 474 60.06 -29.90 -33.14
N GLU A 475 60.93 -30.84 -32.78
CA GLU A 475 62.12 -31.18 -33.57
C GLU A 475 61.96 -32.60 -34.12
#